data_AF-A0A7H8NGE9-F1
#
_entry.id   AF-A0A7H8NGE9-F1
#
_cell.length_a   1.000
_cell.length_b   1.000
_cell.length_c   1.000
_cell.angle_alpha   90.00
_cell.angle_beta   90.00
_cell.angle_gamma   90.00
#
_symmetry.space_group_name_H-M   'P 1'
#
loop_
_entity.id
_entity.type
_entity.pdbx_description
1 polymer ?
#
loop_
_entity_poly.entity_id
_entity_poly.type
_entity_poly.pdbx_seq_one_letter_code
_entity_poly.pdbx_strand_id
1 'polypeptide(L)'
;MPHGVRGALVQRVSALPNGPLDVTWLPAGAPRLPHGRIRLGWTPAAAGWDVSAHLDLAATEIHLASWPAAPDDWPHLVRPTLHEVLGLCSALTVATAALDLSNRLAQD
;
A
#
# COMPACT_ATOMS: atom_id res chain seq x y z
N MET A 1 1.66 16.22 5.27
CA MET A 1 2.83 15.59 4.62
C MET A 1 4.05 16.50 4.76
N PRO A 2 5.23 16.02 5.18
CA PRO A 2 6.46 16.83 5.23
C PRO A 2 6.85 17.39 3.87
N HIS A 3 7.59 18.50 3.83
CA HIS A 3 8.15 19.00 2.57
C HIS A 3 9.16 18.00 1.98
N GLY A 4 9.12 17.79 0.66
CA GLY A 4 10.08 16.94 -0.05
C GLY A 4 9.80 15.44 -0.05
N VAL A 5 8.62 15.00 0.41
CA VAL A 5 8.19 13.59 0.31
C VAL A 5 7.02 13.46 -0.68
N ARG A 6 6.92 12.31 -1.37
CA ARG A 6 5.82 11.99 -2.31
C ARG A 6 4.67 11.23 -1.63
N GLY A 7 4.85 10.86 -0.38
CA GLY A 7 3.91 10.09 0.42
C GLY A 7 4.64 9.22 1.42
N ALA A 8 3.99 8.18 1.91
CA ALA A 8 4.57 7.19 2.78
C ALA A 8 4.33 5.77 2.27
N LEU A 9 5.36 4.93 2.35
CA LEU A 9 5.30 3.51 2.08
C LEU A 9 4.64 2.80 3.26
N VAL A 10 3.62 2.01 2.99
CA VAL A 10 3.01 1.14 3.99
C VAL A 10 3.93 -0.06 4.24
N GLN A 11 4.41 -0.20 5.47
CA GLN A 11 5.28 -1.31 5.91
C GLN A 11 4.46 -2.45 6.51
N ARG A 12 3.48 -2.09 7.35
CA ARG A 12 2.66 -3.03 8.09
C ARG A 12 1.31 -2.43 8.37
N VAL A 13 0.27 -3.23 8.18
CA VAL A 13 -1.10 -2.89 8.55
C VAL A 13 -1.65 -4.01 9.42
N SER A 14 -2.06 -3.66 10.63
CA SER A 14 -2.78 -4.60 11.50
C SER A 14 -4.22 -4.81 11.02
N ALA A 15 -4.71 -6.04 11.18
CA ALA A 15 -6.13 -6.37 10.97
C ALA A 15 -7.04 -5.79 12.07
N LEU A 16 -6.47 -5.36 13.21
CA LEU A 16 -7.25 -4.83 14.33
C LEU A 16 -7.69 -3.38 14.04
N PRO A 17 -8.92 -2.99 14.41
CA PRO A 17 -9.44 -1.63 14.19
C PRO A 17 -8.49 -0.53 14.67
N ASN A 18 -7.89 -0.72 15.86
CA ASN A 18 -6.96 0.21 16.49
C ASN A 18 -5.49 -0.28 16.49
N GLY A 19 -5.15 -1.26 15.65
CA GLY A 19 -3.78 -1.79 15.58
C GLY A 19 -2.76 -0.78 15.00
N PRO A 20 -1.49 -1.16 14.81
CA PRO A 20 -0.52 -0.27 14.15
C PRO A 20 -0.77 -0.15 12.64
N LEU A 21 -0.55 1.06 12.11
CA LEU A 21 -0.33 1.33 10.69
C LEU A 21 1.07 1.93 10.57
N ASP A 22 2.05 1.10 10.24
CA ASP A 22 3.44 1.52 10.17
C ASP A 22 3.76 1.98 8.76
N VAL A 23 4.30 3.19 8.67
CA VAL A 23 4.67 3.81 7.40
C VAL A 23 6.10 4.33 7.44
N THR A 24 6.74 4.36 6.28
CA THR A 24 8.04 5.00 6.08
C THR A 24 7.90 6.11 5.06
N TRP A 25 8.40 7.30 5.36
CA TRP A 25 8.35 8.42 4.42
C TRP A 25 9.11 8.11 3.14
N LEU A 26 8.52 8.46 2.00
CA LEU A 26 9.11 8.29 0.68
C LEU A 26 9.59 9.64 0.15
N PRO A 27 10.91 9.85 0.01
CA PRO A 27 11.45 11.03 -0.64
C PRO A 27 10.83 11.25 -2.02
N ALA A 28 10.67 12.50 -2.44
CA ALA A 28 10.07 12.82 -3.73
C ALA A 28 10.79 12.19 -4.93
N GLY A 29 12.12 12.02 -4.82
CA GLY A 29 12.97 11.36 -5.82
C GLY A 29 13.25 9.88 -5.53
N ALA A 30 12.50 9.22 -4.64
CA ALA A 30 12.73 7.82 -4.33
C ALA A 30 12.57 6.96 -5.61
N PRO A 31 13.45 5.96 -5.82
CA PRO A 31 13.29 5.02 -6.92
C PRO A 31 11.95 4.27 -6.82
N ARG A 32 11.50 3.68 -7.94
CA ARG A 32 10.27 2.89 -7.99
C ARG A 32 10.25 1.85 -6.87
N LEU A 33 9.09 1.70 -6.24
CA LEU A 33 8.91 0.77 -5.16
C LEU A 33 8.94 -0.68 -5.67
N PRO A 34 9.37 -1.63 -4.82
CA PRO A 34 9.18 -3.05 -5.10
C PRO A 34 7.70 -3.38 -5.39
N HIS A 35 7.44 -4.40 -6.21
CA HIS A 35 6.07 -4.76 -6.58
C HIS A 35 5.26 -5.19 -5.36
N GLY A 36 3.97 -4.89 -5.36
CA GLY A 36 3.07 -5.24 -4.26
C GLY A 36 3.24 -4.33 -3.04
N ARG A 37 3.86 -3.16 -3.22
CA ARG A 37 3.99 -2.14 -2.17
C ARG A 37 2.93 -1.07 -2.34
N ILE A 38 2.40 -0.61 -1.21
CA ILE A 38 1.37 0.42 -1.19
C ILE A 38 1.99 1.75 -0.79
N ARG A 39 1.80 2.76 -1.63
CA ARG A 39 2.11 4.16 -1.35
C ARG A 39 0.84 4.88 -0.92
N LEU A 40 0.91 5.50 0.24
CA LEU A 40 -0.14 6.34 0.79
C LEU A 40 0.24 7.82 0.59
N GLY A 41 -0.65 8.61 0.01
CA GLY A 41 -0.52 10.06 -0.14
C GLY A 41 -1.63 10.77 0.61
N TRP A 42 -1.34 11.92 1.22
CA TRP A 42 -2.36 12.75 1.83
C TRP A 42 -2.02 14.24 1.78
N THR A 43 -3.04 15.05 1.52
CA THR A 43 -2.97 16.51 1.47
C THR A 43 -4.05 17.13 2.34
N PRO A 44 -3.82 18.31 2.94
CA PRO A 44 -4.87 19.03 3.65
C PRO A 44 -6.06 19.32 2.72
N ALA A 45 -7.28 19.10 3.22
CA ALA A 45 -8.52 19.44 2.53
C ALA A 45 -9.22 20.61 3.25
N ALA A 46 -10.35 21.11 2.71
CA ALA A 46 -11.15 22.13 3.38
C ALA A 46 -11.64 21.68 4.77
N ALA A 47 -11.86 20.37 4.94
CA ALA A 47 -12.08 19.72 6.22
C ALA A 47 -11.28 18.41 6.23
N GLY A 48 -10.39 18.25 7.21
CA GLY A 48 -9.56 17.04 7.33
C GLY A 48 -8.55 16.88 6.19
N TRP A 49 -8.55 15.69 5.57
CA TRP A 49 -7.49 15.24 4.66
C TRP A 49 -8.03 14.57 3.40
N ASP A 50 -7.45 14.89 2.25
CA ASP A 50 -7.64 14.07 1.05
C ASP A 50 -6.57 12.98 1.07
N VAL A 51 -7.01 11.73 1.25
CA VAL A 51 -6.11 10.57 1.36
C VAL A 51 -6.24 9.70 0.12
N SER A 52 -5.13 9.18 -0.38
CA SER A 52 -5.09 8.29 -1.55
C SER A 52 -4.14 7.13 -1.30
N ALA A 53 -4.52 5.95 -1.76
CA ALA A 53 -3.69 4.76 -1.74
C ALA A 53 -3.40 4.29 -3.18
N HIS A 54 -2.14 3.94 -3.42
CA HIS A 54 -1.64 3.51 -4.71
C HIS A 54 -0.82 2.23 -4.56
N LEU A 55 -1.05 1.23 -5.41
CA LEU A 55 -0.29 -0.02 -5.47
C LEU A 55 0.74 0.06 -6.58
N ASP A 56 2.02 -0.08 -6.23
CA ASP A 56 3.09 -0.19 -7.23
C ASP A 56 3.18 -1.62 -7.76
N LEU A 57 3.03 -1.75 -9.08
CA LEU A 57 3.23 -2.97 -9.85
C LEU A 57 4.36 -2.77 -10.87
N ALA A 58 4.80 -3.87 -11.49
CA ALA A 58 6.01 -3.93 -12.29
C ALA A 58 6.24 -2.78 -13.29
N ALA A 59 5.19 -2.37 -13.99
CA ALA A 59 5.27 -1.29 -14.97
C ALA A 59 4.46 -0.05 -14.58
N THR A 60 3.55 -0.16 -13.62
CA THR A 60 2.48 0.82 -13.40
C THR A 60 2.16 1.00 -11.93
N GLU A 61 1.64 2.17 -11.60
CA GLU A 61 1.07 2.47 -10.31
C GLU A 61 -0.46 2.45 -10.45
N ILE A 62 -1.13 1.59 -9.68
CA ILE A 62 -2.58 1.44 -9.71
C ILE A 62 -3.18 2.24 -8.55
N HIS A 63 -4.19 3.06 -8.85
CA HIS A 63 -4.99 3.70 -7.82
C HIS A 63 -5.89 2.67 -7.12
N LEU A 64 -5.74 2.52 -5.81
CA LEU A 64 -6.54 1.59 -5.01
C LEU A 64 -7.83 2.24 -4.52
N ALA A 65 -7.69 3.38 -3.86
CA ALA A 65 -8.81 4.09 -3.24
C ALA A 65 -8.42 5.55 -2.93
N SER A 66 -9.42 6.41 -2.92
CA SER A 66 -9.36 7.78 -2.43
C SER A 66 -10.41 8.00 -1.36
N TRP A 67 -10.07 8.77 -0.34
CA TRP A 67 -10.94 9.17 0.74
C TRP A 67 -10.87 10.69 0.87
N PRO A 68 -11.79 11.42 0.21
CA PRO A 68 -11.81 12.88 0.28
C PRO A 68 -12.34 13.34 1.64
N ALA A 69 -11.82 14.46 2.14
CA ALA A 69 -12.24 15.07 3.41
C ALA A 69 -12.28 14.09 4.60
N ALA A 70 -11.32 13.17 4.66
CA ALA A 70 -11.20 12.19 5.73
C ALA A 70 -10.86 12.89 7.07
N PRO A 71 -11.44 12.44 8.20
CA PRO A 71 -11.22 13.06 9.51
C PRO A 71 -9.77 12.91 9.99
N ASP A 72 -9.35 13.62 11.03
CA ASP A 72 -7.95 13.55 11.52
C ASP A 72 -7.52 12.15 11.97
N ASP A 73 -8.48 11.32 12.39
CA ASP A 73 -8.27 9.93 12.75
C ASP A 73 -8.38 8.98 11.55
N TRP A 74 -8.33 9.48 10.30
CA TRP A 74 -8.41 8.72 9.05
C TRP A 74 -7.59 7.42 8.95
N PRO A 75 -6.49 7.16 9.71
CA PRO A 75 -5.87 5.85 9.68
C PRO A 75 -6.82 4.69 9.94
N HIS A 76 -7.88 4.87 10.75
CA HIS A 76 -8.89 3.81 10.96
C HIS A 76 -9.67 3.48 9.68
N LEU A 77 -9.88 4.47 8.82
CA LEU A 77 -10.72 4.41 7.63
C LEU A 77 -9.99 3.75 6.45
N VAL A 78 -8.66 3.92 6.33
CA VAL A 78 -7.87 3.31 5.25
C VAL A 78 -7.41 1.88 5.56
N ARG A 79 -7.31 1.52 6.84
CA ARG A 79 -6.72 0.23 7.29
C ARG A 79 -7.35 -1.00 6.68
N PRO A 80 -8.70 -1.17 6.66
CA PRO A 80 -9.30 -2.39 6.14
C PRO A 80 -8.87 -2.64 4.69
N THR A 81 -8.93 -1.61 3.84
CA THR A 81 -8.51 -1.68 2.44
C THR A 81 -7.03 -2.03 2.31
N LEU A 82 -6.16 -1.37 3.08
CA LEU A 82 -4.72 -1.66 3.03
C LEU A 82 -4.41 -3.09 3.48
N HIS A 83 -5.09 -3.58 4.52
CA HIS A 83 -4.90 -4.94 5.03
C HIS A 83 -5.32 -5.99 4.01
N GLU A 84 -6.50 -5.83 3.39
CA GLU A 84 -7.00 -6.73 2.35
C GLU A 84 -6.08 -6.77 1.12
N VAL A 85 -5.63 -5.62 0.64
CA VAL A 85 -4.72 -5.54 -0.52
C VAL A 85 -3.37 -6.18 -0.21
N LEU A 86 -2.79 -5.95 0.97
CA LEU A 86 -1.55 -6.61 1.38
C LEU A 86 -1.73 -8.13 1.49
N GLY A 87 -2.86 -8.59 2.03
CA GLY A 87 -3.23 -10.00 2.09
C GLY A 87 -3.32 -10.64 0.70
N LEU A 88 -3.98 -9.96 -0.23
CA LEU A 88 -4.11 -10.41 -1.62
C LEU A 88 -2.75 -10.46 -2.33
N CYS A 89 -1.92 -9.43 -2.20
CA CYS A 89 -0.56 -9.43 -2.76
C CYS A 89 0.30 -10.56 -2.19
N SER A 90 0.18 -10.84 -0.89
CA SER A 90 0.87 -11.95 -0.24
C SER A 90 0.40 -13.30 -0.79
N ALA A 91 -0.92 -13.50 -0.90
CA ALA A 91 -1.51 -14.73 -1.44
C ALA A 91 -1.08 -14.96 -2.90
N LEU A 92 -1.09 -13.91 -3.72
CA LEU A 92 -0.63 -13.98 -5.11
C LEU A 92 0.85 -14.36 -5.19
N THR A 93 1.70 -13.74 -4.36
CA THR A 93 3.14 -14.07 -4.32
C THR A 93 3.38 -15.54 -3.98
N VAL A 94 2.64 -16.08 -3.01
CA VAL A 94 2.71 -17.50 -2.63
C VAL A 94 2.22 -18.40 -3.76
N ALA A 95 1.09 -18.07 -4.40
CA ALA A 95 0.53 -18.84 -5.51
C ALA A 95 1.49 -18.88 -6.71
N THR A 96 2.10 -17.76 -7.08
CA THR A 96 3.12 -17.69 -8.14
C THR A 96 4.33 -18.54 -7.81
N ALA A 97 4.85 -18.46 -6.57
CA ALA A 97 6.00 -19.28 -6.17
C ALA A 97 5.69 -20.79 -6.20
N ALA A 98 4.49 -21.19 -5.80
CA ALA A 98 4.04 -22.58 -5.85
C ALA A 98 3.86 -23.08 -7.29
N LEU A 99 3.35 -22.23 -8.18
CA LEU A 99 3.23 -22.53 -9.60
C LEU A 99 4.60 -22.67 -10.26
N ASP A 100 5.53 -21.75 -9.99
CA ASP A 100 6.89 -21.81 -10.51
C ASP A 100 7.64 -23.06 -10.04
N LEU A 101 7.43 -23.47 -8.79
CA LEU A 101 7.99 -24.72 -8.26
C LEU A 101 7.40 -25.94 -8.99
N SER A 102 6.07 -26.01 -9.12
CA SER A 102 5.40 -27.09 -9.84
C SER A 102 5.90 -27.21 -11.29
N ASN A 103 6.08 -26.07 -11.96
CA ASN A 103 6.59 -26.01 -13.33
C ASN A 103 8.02 -26.55 -13.43
N ARG A 104 8.90 -26.23 -12.47
CA ARG A 104 10.27 -26.78 -12.45
C ARG A 104 10.27 -28.30 -12.25
N LEU A 105 9.48 -28.80 -11.31
CA LEU A 105 9.41 -30.24 -11.03
C LEU A 105 8.83 -31.07 -12.17
N ALA A 106 8.02 -30.48 -13.05
CA ALA A 106 7.47 -31.16 -14.21
C ALA A 106 8.43 -31.22 -15.42
N GLN A 107 9.59 -30.55 -15.35
CA GLN A 107 10.62 -30.56 -16.38
C GLN A 107 11.81 -31.48 -16.03
N ASP A 108 11.82 -32.04 -14.82
CA ASP A 108 12.75 -33.09 -14.36
C ASP A 108 12.14 -34.49 -14.57
#